data_AF-A0A935CSB6-F1
#
_entry.id   AF-A0A935CSB6-F1
#
_cell.length_a   1.000
_cell.length_b   1.000
_cell.length_c   1.000
_cell.angle_alpha   90.00
_cell.angle_beta   90.00
_cell.angle_gamma   90.00
#
_symmetry.space_group_name_H-M   'P 1'
#
loop_
_entity.id
_entity.type
_entity.pdbx_description
1 polymer ?
#
loop_
_entity_poly.entity_id
_entity_poly.type
_entity_poly.pdbx_seq_one_letter_code
_entity_poly.pdbx_strand_id
1 'polypeptide(L)'
;MPFPLKPLLLAAALALSFNVSSSLAAHPHDGPEQGLMQRGPHAKARLARAANRHPELAIVIDLRRLEMIYRRQGNEAAIVAMYQDLLKRSEQPKLHAFAERRLQHAERVAHPEQTIAELRTRIDEKLATLR
;
A
#
# COMPACT_ATOMS: atom_id res chain seq x y z
N MET A 1 34.16 45.97 18.91
CA MET A 1 33.28 46.30 17.78
C MET A 1 31.89 45.73 18.08
N PRO A 2 30.90 46.57 18.44
CA PRO A 2 29.57 46.17 18.89
C PRO A 2 28.46 46.34 17.82
N PHE A 3 27.46 45.42 17.86
CA PHE A 3 26.07 45.43 17.31
C PHE A 3 25.83 45.62 15.78
N PRO A 4 24.62 45.33 15.20
CA PRO A 4 23.36 44.83 15.81
C PRO A 4 22.58 43.69 15.07
N LEU A 5 21.74 43.01 15.86
CA LEU A 5 20.34 42.57 15.65
C LEU A 5 19.82 42.25 14.24
N LYS A 6 19.15 41.09 14.12
CA LYS A 6 17.69 41.06 13.81
C LYS A 6 17.02 39.74 14.24
N PRO A 7 15.89 39.82 14.98
CA PRO A 7 15.03 38.71 15.35
C PRO A 7 13.92 38.51 14.31
N LEU A 8 13.51 37.27 14.03
CA LEU A 8 12.32 36.89 13.24
C LEU A 8 12.30 35.34 13.27
N LEU A 9 11.26 34.57 13.55
CA LEU A 9 9.83 34.81 13.68
C LEU A 9 9.23 33.80 14.65
N LEU A 10 8.33 34.32 15.48
CA LEU A 10 7.24 33.60 16.11
C LEU A 10 6.35 33.02 14.99
N ALA A 11 6.14 31.70 14.94
CA ALA A 11 5.10 31.10 14.12
C ALA A 11 4.13 30.35 15.03
N ALA A 12 2.90 30.87 15.07
CA ALA A 12 1.81 30.46 15.92
C ALA A 12 1.37 29.02 15.61
N ALA A 13 1.27 28.20 16.67
CA ALA A 13 0.59 26.92 16.62
C ALA A 13 -0.92 27.15 16.58
N LEU A 14 -1.52 27.06 15.39
CA LEU A 14 -2.96 27.08 15.22
C LEU A 14 -3.51 25.67 15.46
N ALA A 15 -4.00 25.42 16.67
CA ALA A 15 -4.75 24.22 17.01
C ALA A 15 -6.15 24.29 16.36
N LEU A 16 -6.40 23.45 15.36
CA LEU A 16 -7.73 23.22 14.81
C LEU A 16 -8.28 21.90 15.37
N SER A 17 -8.98 22.03 16.49
CA SER A 17 -9.85 20.99 17.03
C SER A 17 -11.12 20.90 16.17
N PHE A 18 -11.23 19.87 15.34
CA PHE A 18 -12.50 19.51 14.70
C PHE A 18 -13.25 18.55 15.61
N ASN A 19 -14.20 19.09 16.37
CA ASN A 19 -15.21 18.32 17.07
C ASN A 19 -16.50 18.39 16.25
N VAL A 20 -16.77 17.35 15.45
CA VAL A 20 -18.05 17.19 14.76
C VAL A 20 -18.70 15.94 15.30
N SER A 21 -19.53 16.12 16.33
CA SER A 21 -20.50 15.12 16.77
C SER A 21 -21.64 15.07 15.76
N SER A 22 -21.54 14.17 14.78
CA SER A 22 -22.68 13.81 13.94
C SER A 22 -23.50 12.74 14.66
N SER A 23 -24.47 13.19 15.46
CA SER A 23 -25.57 12.34 15.91
C SER A 23 -26.54 12.19 14.75
N LEU A 24 -26.31 11.19 13.89
CA LEU A 24 -27.23 10.87 12.79
C LEU A 24 -28.24 9.83 13.28
N ALA A 25 -29.49 10.26 13.33
CA ALA A 25 -30.66 9.48 13.68
C ALA A 25 -30.69 8.15 12.91
N ALA A 26 -30.95 7.06 13.65
CA ALA A 26 -31.18 5.73 13.13
C ALA A 26 -32.41 5.74 12.21
N HIS A 27 -32.16 5.59 10.91
CA HIS A 27 -33.17 5.13 9.95
C HIS A 27 -33.02 3.61 9.82
N PRO A 28 -34.06 2.80 10.08
CA PRO A 28 -34.01 1.37 9.79
C PRO A 28 -34.09 1.20 8.27
N HIS A 29 -32.92 1.04 7.65
CA HIS A 29 -32.82 0.66 6.25
C HIS A 29 -32.68 -0.87 6.18
N ASP A 30 -33.81 -1.55 5.97
CA ASP A 30 -33.86 -2.93 5.49
C ASP A 30 -33.26 -2.96 4.07
N GLY A 31 -31.93 -3.00 3.99
CA GLY A 31 -31.19 -3.26 2.78
C GLY A 31 -30.85 -4.75 2.70
N PRO A 32 -30.86 -5.37 1.50
CA PRO A 32 -30.45 -6.76 1.35
C PRO A 32 -29.01 -6.87 1.85
N GLU A 33 -28.77 -7.80 2.77
CA GLU A 33 -27.47 -8.07 3.33
C GLU A 33 -26.42 -8.10 2.22
N GLN A 34 -25.62 -7.03 2.15
CA GLN A 34 -24.33 -7.09 1.50
C GLN A 34 -23.52 -8.07 2.31
N GLY A 35 -23.67 -9.35 1.97
CA GLY A 35 -22.93 -10.44 2.55
C GLY A 35 -21.47 -10.07 2.48
N LEU A 36 -20.94 -9.66 3.64
CA LEU A 36 -19.53 -9.76 3.96
C LEU A 36 -19.14 -11.12 3.44
N MET A 37 -18.40 -11.17 2.33
CA MET A 37 -17.82 -12.41 1.84
C MET A 37 -16.83 -12.84 2.91
N GLN A 38 -17.37 -13.48 3.95
CA GLN A 38 -16.64 -14.04 5.05
C GLN A 38 -15.68 -14.99 4.35
N ARG A 39 -14.39 -14.67 4.43
CA ARG A 39 -13.31 -15.44 3.82
C ARG A 39 -13.26 -16.78 4.56
N GLY A 40 -14.23 -17.61 4.27
CA GLY A 40 -14.56 -18.79 5.04
C GLY A 40 -13.56 -19.89 4.77
N PRO A 41 -13.69 -21.01 5.52
CA PRO A 41 -12.87 -22.20 5.33
C PRO A 41 -12.78 -22.64 3.86
N HIS A 42 -13.86 -22.45 3.09
CA HIS A 42 -13.91 -22.76 1.66
C HIS A 42 -12.94 -21.94 0.80
N ALA A 43 -12.71 -20.66 1.10
CA ALA A 43 -11.76 -19.83 0.35
C ALA A 43 -10.32 -20.29 0.59
N LYS A 44 -9.98 -20.66 1.82
CA LYS A 44 -8.66 -21.23 2.17
C LYS A 44 -8.45 -22.58 1.49
N ALA A 45 -9.45 -23.46 1.51
CA ALA A 45 -9.39 -24.77 0.87
C ALA A 45 -9.21 -24.66 -0.66
N ARG A 46 -9.90 -23.72 -1.31
CA ARG A 46 -9.73 -23.43 -2.74
C ARG A 46 -8.32 -22.94 -3.06
N LEU A 47 -7.77 -22.04 -2.23
CA LEU A 47 -6.41 -21.53 -2.41
C LEU A 47 -5.37 -22.65 -2.24
N ALA A 48 -5.52 -23.51 -1.22
CA ALA A 48 -4.63 -24.65 -1.01
C ALA A 48 -4.65 -25.62 -2.20
N ARG A 49 -5.83 -25.94 -2.73
CA ARG A 49 -5.95 -26.77 -3.95
C ARG A 49 -5.33 -26.11 -5.17
N ALA A 50 -5.48 -24.80 -5.33
CA ALA A 50 -4.86 -24.07 -6.42
C ALA A 50 -3.32 -24.06 -6.30
N ALA A 51 -2.79 -23.86 -5.09
CA ALA A 51 -1.36 -23.91 -4.82
C ALA A 51 -0.76 -25.29 -5.13
N ASN A 52 -1.48 -26.38 -4.80
CA ASN A 52 -1.04 -27.73 -5.13
C ASN A 52 -0.98 -28.02 -6.64
N ARG A 53 -1.79 -27.31 -7.45
CA ARG A 53 -1.78 -27.46 -8.92
C ARG A 53 -0.82 -26.50 -9.62
N HIS A 54 -0.42 -25.43 -8.95
CA HIS A 54 0.39 -24.34 -9.49
C HIS A 54 1.55 -24.03 -8.54
N PRO A 55 2.72 -24.69 -8.70
CA PRO A 55 3.86 -24.50 -7.81
C PRO A 55 4.32 -23.03 -7.76
N GLU A 56 4.17 -22.28 -8.85
CA GLU A 56 4.44 -20.85 -8.90
C GLU A 56 3.54 -20.05 -7.93
N LEU A 57 2.29 -20.48 -7.74
CA LEU A 57 1.33 -19.81 -6.88
C LEU A 57 1.63 -20.08 -5.41
N ALA A 58 2.10 -21.30 -5.08
CA ALA A 58 2.59 -21.61 -3.74
C ALA A 58 3.77 -20.70 -3.36
N ILE A 59 4.77 -20.58 -4.25
CA ILE A 59 5.92 -19.68 -4.07
C ILE A 59 5.46 -18.23 -3.87
N VAL A 60 4.54 -17.73 -4.70
CA VAL A 60 4.01 -16.36 -4.57
C VAL A 60 3.27 -16.12 -3.24
N ILE A 61 2.59 -17.14 -2.69
CA ILE A 61 1.94 -17.03 -1.37
C ILE A 61 3.00 -16.89 -0.29
N ASP A 62 4.03 -17.73 -0.32
CA ASP A 62 5.10 -17.72 0.68
C ASP A 62 5.92 -16.43 0.62
N LEU A 63 6.25 -15.95 -0.58
CA LEU A 63 6.91 -14.65 -0.78
C LEU A 63 6.08 -13.50 -0.22
N ARG A 64 4.76 -13.50 -0.42
CA ARG A 64 3.88 -12.46 0.16
C ARG A 64 3.85 -12.52 1.68
N ARG A 65 3.88 -13.72 2.25
CA ARG A 65 3.96 -13.90 3.70
C ARG A 65 5.29 -13.36 4.23
N LEU A 66 6.40 -13.69 3.58
CA LEU A 66 7.73 -13.23 3.95
C LEU A 66 7.87 -11.71 3.82
N GLU A 67 7.35 -11.14 2.73
CA GLU A 67 7.29 -9.70 2.54
C GLU A 67 6.54 -9.00 3.70
N MET A 68 5.36 -9.51 4.05
CA MET A 68 4.58 -8.95 5.17
C MET A 68 5.38 -8.99 6.49
N ILE A 69 6.17 -10.03 6.73
CA ILE A 69 7.03 -10.14 7.92
C ILE A 69 8.10 -9.06 7.89
N TYR A 70 8.82 -8.87 6.78
CA TYR A 70 9.83 -7.82 6.66
C TYR A 70 9.23 -6.41 6.80
N ARG A 71 8.03 -6.16 6.24
CA ARG A 71 7.33 -4.88 6.42
C ARG A 71 7.03 -4.58 7.89
N ARG A 72 6.59 -5.59 8.66
CA ARG A 72 6.34 -5.43 10.10
C ARG A 72 7.61 -5.11 10.90
N GLN A 73 8.77 -5.54 10.40
CA GLN A 73 10.07 -5.24 10.99
C GLN A 73 10.63 -3.88 10.51
N GLY A 74 9.95 -3.19 9.57
CA GLY A 74 10.47 -1.99 8.93
C GLY A 74 11.66 -2.25 8.00
N ASN A 75 11.90 -3.50 7.60
CA ASN A 75 13.07 -3.87 6.80
C ASN A 75 12.73 -3.90 5.30
N GLU A 76 12.52 -2.71 4.72
CA GLU A 76 12.20 -2.57 3.30
C GLU A 76 13.38 -3.00 2.38
N ALA A 77 14.62 -2.83 2.83
CA ALA A 77 15.80 -3.27 2.08
C ALA A 77 15.83 -4.79 1.87
N ALA A 78 15.43 -5.58 2.88
CA ALA A 78 15.31 -7.03 2.76
C ALA A 78 14.23 -7.45 1.76
N ILE A 79 13.16 -6.67 1.61
CA ILE A 79 12.11 -6.92 0.61
C ILE A 79 12.68 -6.77 -0.80
N VAL A 80 13.42 -5.68 -1.04
CA VAL A 80 14.07 -5.42 -2.33
C VAL A 80 15.08 -6.52 -2.65
N ALA A 81 15.98 -6.84 -1.72
CA ALA A 81 16.99 -7.88 -1.90
C ALA A 81 16.35 -9.26 -2.19
N MET A 82 15.31 -9.63 -1.45
CA MET A 82 14.58 -10.89 -1.66
C MET A 82 14.02 -11.01 -3.08
N TYR A 83 13.38 -9.94 -3.60
CA TYR A 83 12.82 -9.98 -4.95
C TYR A 83 13.88 -9.93 -6.04
N GLN A 84 14.98 -9.19 -5.85
CA GLN A 84 16.12 -9.23 -6.77
C GLN A 84 16.76 -10.63 -6.82
N ASP A 85 16.90 -11.29 -5.67
CA ASP A 85 17.40 -12.66 -5.60
C ASP A 85 16.45 -13.65 -6.28
N LEU A 86 15.14 -13.45 -6.21
CA LEU A 86 14.18 -14.27 -6.96
C LEU A 86 14.38 -14.13 -8.47
N LEU A 87 14.60 -12.91 -8.97
CA LEU A 87 14.86 -12.67 -10.40
C LEU A 87 16.14 -13.35 -10.87
N LYS A 88 17.19 -13.37 -10.04
CA LYS A 88 18.45 -14.05 -10.36
C LYS A 88 18.33 -15.57 -10.37
N ARG A 89 17.46 -16.14 -9.53
CA ARG A 89 17.37 -17.59 -9.29
C ARG A 89 16.28 -18.29 -10.11
N SER A 90 15.35 -17.54 -10.71
CA SER A 90 14.19 -18.10 -11.40
C SER A 90 13.99 -17.50 -12.78
N GLU A 91 13.97 -18.37 -13.79
CA GLU A 91 13.62 -18.01 -15.17
C GLU A 91 12.11 -18.10 -15.44
N GLN A 92 11.30 -18.43 -14.44
CA GLN A 92 9.86 -18.59 -14.65
C GLN A 92 9.19 -17.24 -14.96
N PRO A 93 8.54 -17.07 -16.12
CA PRO A 93 8.00 -15.76 -16.53
C PRO A 93 6.99 -15.17 -15.54
N LYS A 94 6.16 -16.01 -14.93
CA LYS A 94 5.16 -15.59 -13.94
C LYS A 94 5.80 -15.04 -12.66
N LEU A 95 6.88 -15.67 -12.20
CA LEU A 95 7.62 -15.24 -11.00
C LEU A 95 8.42 -13.97 -11.29
N HIS A 96 9.00 -13.87 -12.49
CA HIS A 96 9.74 -12.70 -12.93
C HIS A 96 8.84 -11.45 -12.97
N ALA A 97 7.73 -11.54 -13.71
CA ALA A 97 6.75 -10.45 -13.79
C ALA A 97 6.15 -10.12 -12.42
N PHE A 98 6.02 -11.11 -11.52
CA PHE A 98 5.59 -10.86 -10.15
C PHE A 98 6.62 -10.06 -9.36
N ALA A 99 7.89 -10.49 -9.33
CA ALA A 99 8.96 -9.78 -8.63
C ALA A 99 9.19 -8.36 -9.16
N GLU A 100 9.20 -8.16 -10.48
CA GLU A 100 9.33 -6.84 -11.08
C GLU A 100 8.24 -5.87 -10.61
N ARG A 101 6.96 -6.32 -10.62
CA ARG A 101 5.86 -5.50 -10.09
C ARG A 101 6.03 -5.17 -8.61
N ARG A 102 6.58 -6.09 -7.80
CA ARG A 102 6.84 -5.83 -6.38
C ARG A 102 8.00 -4.85 -6.18
N LEU A 103 9.06 -4.95 -6.99
CA LEU A 103 10.17 -4.00 -6.96
C LEU A 103 9.74 -2.59 -7.36
N GLN A 104 8.95 -2.46 -8.44
CA GLN A 104 8.37 -1.16 -8.82
C GLN A 104 7.49 -0.57 -7.71
N HIS A 105 6.76 -1.41 -6.98
CA HIS A 105 5.98 -0.96 -5.83
C HIS A 105 6.87 -0.52 -4.66
N ALA A 106 7.93 -1.28 -4.35
CA ALA A 106 8.89 -0.92 -3.31
C ALA A 106 9.57 0.42 -3.61
N GLU A 107 9.93 0.66 -4.87
CA GLU A 107 10.48 1.95 -5.33
C GLU A 107 9.54 3.13 -5.06
N ARG A 108 8.25 2.96 -5.38
CA ARG A 108 7.23 3.99 -5.09
C ARG A 108 7.09 4.25 -3.60
N VAL A 109 7.20 3.22 -2.77
CA VAL A 109 7.14 3.35 -1.31
C VAL A 109 8.40 4.03 -0.77
N ALA A 110 9.57 3.80 -1.39
CA ALA A 110 10.81 4.48 -1.04
C ALA A 110 10.81 5.98 -1.41
N HIS A 111 10.05 6.35 -2.45
CA HIS A 111 9.90 7.74 -2.91
C HIS A 111 8.45 8.23 -2.79
N PRO A 112 7.92 8.38 -1.55
CA PRO A 112 6.51 8.67 -1.33
C PRO A 112 6.11 10.06 -1.87
N GLU A 113 6.93 11.09 -1.66
CA GLU A 113 6.61 12.46 -2.09
C GLU A 113 6.52 12.59 -3.61
N GLN A 114 7.47 11.98 -4.33
CA GLN A 114 7.45 11.93 -5.80
C GLN A 114 6.21 11.17 -6.30
N THR A 115 5.89 10.03 -5.68
CA THR A 115 4.71 9.24 -6.04
C THR A 115 3.41 10.01 -5.76
N ILE A 116 3.32 10.72 -4.64
CA ILE A 116 2.15 11.55 -4.30
C ILE A 116 1.98 12.68 -5.31
N ALA A 117 3.07 13.37 -5.68
CA ALA A 117 3.04 14.44 -6.66
C ALA A 117 2.57 13.92 -8.03
N GLU A 118 3.15 12.82 -8.53
CA GLU A 118 2.74 12.19 -9.79
C GLU A 118 1.27 11.78 -9.79
N LEU A 119 0.79 11.17 -8.70
CA LEU A 119 -0.60 10.76 -8.58
C LEU A 119 -1.56 11.96 -8.58
N ARG A 120 -1.22 13.05 -7.90
CA ARG A 120 -2.02 14.28 -7.92
C ARG A 120 -2.14 14.83 -9.34
N THR A 121 -1.02 14.96 -10.06
CA THR A 121 -1.02 15.41 -11.46
C THR A 121 -1.89 14.52 -12.34
N ARG A 122 -1.74 13.20 -12.25
CA ARG A 122 -2.55 12.26 -13.05
C ARG A 122 -4.05 12.34 -12.72
N ILE A 123 -4.41 12.59 -11.47
CA ILE A 123 -5.79 12.80 -11.05
C ILE A 123 -6.33 14.09 -11.67
N ASP A 124 -5.58 15.20 -11.57
CA ASP A 124 -5.98 16.50 -12.12
C ASP A 124 -6.17 16.44 -13.64
N GLU A 125 -5.27 15.78 -14.37
CA GLU A 125 -5.39 15.52 -15.81
C GLU A 125 -6.66 14.73 -16.14
N LYS A 126 -6.93 13.64 -15.42
CA LYS A 126 -8.15 12.84 -15.64
C LYS A 126 -9.42 13.64 -15.35
N LEU A 127 -9.43 14.44 -14.29
CA LEU A 127 -10.57 15.29 -13.96
C LEU A 127 -10.82 16.35 -15.03
N ALA A 128 -9.77 16.90 -15.66
CA ALA A 128 -9.92 17.84 -16.77
C ALA A 128 -10.60 17.21 -18.00
N THR A 129 -10.42 15.90 -18.25
CA THR A 129 -11.10 15.20 -19.36
C THR A 129 -12.59 14.94 -19.14
N LEU A 130 -13.09 15.14 -17.91
CA LEU A 130 -14.50 14.94 -17.55
C LEU A 130 -15.32 16.24 -17.58
N ARG A 131 -14.72 17.38 -17.97
CA ARG A 131 -15.39 18.67 -18.12
C ARG A 131 -15.67 18.96 -19.60
#